data_AF-A0A3D0N7H8-F1
#
_entry.id   AF-A0A3D0N7H8-F1
#
_cell.length_a   1.000
_cell.length_b   1.000
_cell.length_c   1.000
_cell.angle_alpha   90.00
_cell.angle_beta   90.00
_cell.angle_gamma   90.00
#
_symmetry.space_group_name_H-M   'P 1'
#
loop_
_entity.id
_entity.type
_entity.pdbx_description
1 polymer ?
#
loop_
_entity_poly.entity_id
_entity_poly.type
_entity_poly.pdbx_seq_one_letter_code
_entity_poly.pdbx_strand_id
1 'polypeptide(L)'
;MMRRRTKLPELPDFPPDAQWLNIEGPLRMSDFAGKAIALSFFTSCCIHCTHVITDLRRLHARFEPDLAVIGVHSPKLSAERTDDAVREAVLRHRIEFPVVNDRDMRLWRGHGVSAWPTTLLISPVGRVIARVVGEGIFAALHDGIVDLLRDCARGGELDHEPLPLRLERDREPVRPLCFPAGILADEASQRLFISDTGHDRMIIASFDGRVLDVIGDGTPGMEDGEFARARFREPRGLALDGNALYVADRGNHAIRRLDLQSRMVATIAGVGRQAPGIMTAGQAASTDLNSPWDLTLTEHRLYITMAGAHQIWRLDLQTDEMEPFAGGTMPGLVDG
;
A
#
# COMPACT_ATOMS: atom_id res chain seq x y z
N MET A 1 31.85 28.73 -30.71
CA MET A 1 30.83 27.70 -31.07
C MET A 1 29.73 27.76 -30.01
N MET A 2 28.64 28.47 -30.27
CA MET A 2 27.48 28.54 -29.35
C MET A 2 26.85 27.15 -29.26
N ARG A 3 26.95 26.49 -28.11
CA ARG A 3 26.14 25.30 -27.83
C ARG A 3 24.69 25.75 -27.84
N ARG A 4 23.93 25.38 -28.88
CA ARG A 4 22.47 25.48 -28.89
C ARG A 4 21.98 24.77 -27.62
N ARG A 5 21.46 25.52 -26.66
CA ARG A 5 20.61 24.98 -25.59
C ARG A 5 19.36 24.47 -26.30
N THR A 6 19.31 23.18 -26.60
CA THR A 6 18.07 22.51 -27.00
C THR A 6 17.08 22.80 -25.88
N LYS A 7 16.01 23.54 -26.17
CA LYS A 7 14.94 23.82 -25.21
C LYS A 7 14.41 22.44 -24.81
N LEU A 8 14.70 22.01 -23.58
CA LEU A 8 14.18 20.75 -23.05
C LEU A 8 12.65 20.84 -23.11
N PRO A 9 11.93 19.74 -23.44
CA PRO A 9 10.48 19.77 -23.44
C PRO A 9 10.01 20.22 -22.05
N GLU A 10 9.16 21.25 -22.04
CA GLU A 10 8.49 21.69 -20.81
C GLU A 10 7.66 20.50 -20.30
N LEU A 11 7.80 20.17 -19.01
CA LEU A 11 7.00 19.13 -18.38
C LEU A 11 5.52 19.50 -18.52
N PRO A 12 4.63 18.52 -18.78
CA PRO A 12 3.20 18.75 -18.69
C PRO A 12 2.84 19.41 -17.35
N ASP A 13 2.08 20.50 -17.42
CA ASP A 13 1.56 21.16 -16.22
C ASP A 13 0.37 20.39 -15.65
N PHE A 14 0.07 20.59 -14.37
CA PHE A 14 -1.13 20.03 -13.75
C PHE A 14 -2.39 20.65 -14.36
N PRO A 15 -3.43 19.85 -14.67
CA PRO A 15 -4.66 20.39 -15.23
C PRO A 15 -5.30 21.41 -14.26
N PRO A 16 -5.75 22.57 -14.72
CA PRO A 16 -6.31 23.61 -13.86
C PRO A 16 -7.65 23.20 -13.21
N ASP A 17 -8.33 22.21 -13.81
CA ASP A 17 -9.55 21.57 -13.33
C ASP A 17 -9.28 20.31 -12.48
N ALA A 18 -8.02 19.98 -12.20
CA ALA A 18 -7.70 18.81 -11.40
C ALA A 18 -8.06 19.01 -9.93
N GLN A 19 -8.74 18.02 -9.35
CA GLN A 19 -9.00 17.98 -7.92
C GLN A 19 -7.75 17.50 -7.19
N TRP A 20 -7.40 18.22 -6.13
CA TRP A 20 -6.31 17.89 -5.22
C TRP A 20 -6.85 17.40 -3.88
N LEU A 21 -6.09 16.50 -3.27
CA LEU A 21 -6.29 16.00 -1.91
C LEU A 21 -4.99 16.16 -1.14
N ASN A 22 -5.09 16.24 0.19
CA ASN A 22 -3.98 16.47 1.12
C ASN A 22 -3.26 17.83 0.97
N ILE A 23 -3.76 18.75 0.14
CA ILE A 23 -3.21 20.08 -0.08
C ILE A 23 -4.30 21.06 -0.54
N GLU A 24 -4.11 22.36 -0.31
CA GLU A 24 -5.03 23.41 -0.77
C GLU A 24 -4.69 23.91 -2.18
N GLY A 25 -5.75 24.13 -2.97
CA GLY A 25 -5.69 24.80 -4.28
C GLY A 25 -5.53 23.86 -5.48
N PRO A 26 -5.82 24.36 -6.70
CA PRO A 26 -5.23 23.79 -7.90
C PRO A 26 -3.75 24.21 -7.95
N LEU A 27 -2.84 23.23 -7.90
CA LEU A 27 -1.41 23.48 -8.02
C LEU A 27 -0.95 23.44 -9.48
N ARG A 28 0.17 24.10 -9.75
CA ARG A 28 0.91 24.08 -11.02
C ARG A 28 2.30 23.52 -10.79
N MET A 29 2.91 23.00 -11.85
CA MET A 29 4.29 22.51 -11.79
C MET A 29 5.27 23.62 -11.39
N SER A 30 4.97 24.88 -11.72
CA SER A 30 5.74 26.06 -11.31
C SER A 30 5.73 26.30 -9.79
N ASP A 31 4.71 25.84 -9.08
CA ASP A 31 4.60 26.02 -7.62
C ASP A 31 5.62 25.15 -6.86
N PHE A 32 6.25 24.20 -7.56
CA PHE A 32 7.32 23.35 -7.05
C PHE A 32 8.71 23.78 -7.54
N ALA A 33 8.84 24.99 -8.10
CA ALA A 33 10.13 25.52 -8.52
C ALA A 33 11.10 25.54 -7.34
N GLY A 34 12.29 24.96 -7.52
CA GLY A 34 13.27 24.83 -6.43
C GLY A 34 13.13 23.54 -5.61
N LYS A 35 12.11 22.70 -5.84
CA LYS A 35 11.96 21.42 -5.13
C LYS A 35 12.26 20.22 -6.02
N ALA A 36 12.91 19.20 -5.46
CA ALA A 36 12.91 17.89 -6.11
C ALA A 36 11.50 17.29 -6.01
N ILE A 37 11.06 16.57 -7.04
CA ILE A 37 9.71 15.97 -7.07
C ILE A 37 9.81 14.48 -7.33
N ALA A 38 9.17 13.67 -6.49
CA ALA A 38 8.84 12.28 -6.79
C ALA A 38 7.38 12.22 -7.27
N LEU A 39 7.17 12.23 -8.59
CA LEU A 39 5.85 12.20 -9.21
C LEU A 39 5.46 10.75 -9.53
N SER A 40 4.52 10.19 -8.77
CA SER A 40 4.18 8.76 -8.84
C SER A 40 2.77 8.53 -9.37
N PHE A 41 2.66 7.80 -10.48
CA PHE A 41 1.42 7.43 -11.13
C PHE A 41 0.90 6.10 -10.58
N PHE A 42 -0.27 6.14 -9.97
CA PHE A 42 -0.86 4.99 -9.29
C PHE A 42 -2.37 4.91 -9.51
N THR A 43 -2.97 3.75 -9.21
CA THR A 43 -4.42 3.53 -9.20
C THR A 43 -4.78 2.73 -7.96
N SER A 44 -5.95 2.99 -7.38
CA SER A 44 -6.37 2.40 -6.10
C SER A 44 -6.55 0.87 -6.14
N CYS A 45 -6.95 0.31 -7.28
CA CYS A 45 -7.24 -1.12 -7.40
C CYS A 45 -6.01 -2.01 -7.59
N CYS A 46 -4.82 -1.44 -7.73
CA CYS A 46 -3.60 -2.18 -8.08
C CYS A 46 -2.80 -2.54 -6.83
N ILE A 47 -2.56 -3.83 -6.63
CA ILE A 47 -1.74 -4.31 -5.50
C ILE A 47 -0.32 -3.76 -5.56
N HIS A 48 0.27 -3.68 -6.75
CA HIS A 48 1.59 -3.11 -6.94
C HIS A 48 1.66 -1.62 -6.60
N CYS A 49 0.58 -0.88 -6.85
CA CYS A 49 0.47 0.52 -6.40
C CYS A 49 0.40 0.63 -4.87
N THR A 50 -0.27 -0.31 -4.19
CA THR A 50 -0.33 -0.33 -2.71
C THR A 50 1.07 -0.52 -2.11
N HIS A 51 1.90 -1.39 -2.68
CA HIS A 51 3.30 -1.55 -2.26
C HIS A 51 4.10 -0.26 -2.49
N VAL A 52 3.95 0.37 -3.67
CA VAL A 52 4.63 1.64 -3.98
C VAL A 52 4.19 2.78 -3.07
N ILE A 53 2.93 2.87 -2.66
CA ILE A 53 2.48 3.87 -1.69
C ILE A 53 3.25 3.77 -0.37
N THR A 54 3.55 2.55 0.08
CA THR A 54 4.37 2.34 1.30
C THR A 54 5.78 2.92 1.13
N ASP A 55 6.41 2.69 -0.03
CA ASP A 55 7.71 3.28 -0.35
C ASP A 55 7.64 4.81 -0.49
N LEU A 56 6.60 5.35 -1.10
CA LEU A 56 6.38 6.80 -1.23
C LEU A 56 6.27 7.47 0.14
N ARG A 57 5.55 6.85 1.09
CA ARG A 57 5.47 7.36 2.47
C ARG A 57 6.83 7.38 3.15
N ARG A 58 7.67 6.36 2.92
CA ARG A 58 9.05 6.32 3.43
C ARG A 58 9.92 7.40 2.79
N LEU A 59 9.80 7.63 1.49
CA LEU A 59 10.51 8.72 0.80
C LEU A 59 10.06 10.09 1.33
N HIS A 60 8.76 10.31 1.46
CA HIS A 60 8.17 11.53 2.00
C HIS A 60 8.71 11.84 3.41
N ALA A 61 8.59 10.88 4.34
CA ALA A 61 9.06 11.05 5.71
C ALA A 61 10.60 11.23 5.82
N ARG A 62 11.37 10.73 4.83
CA ARG A 62 12.83 10.79 4.85
C ARG A 62 13.39 12.09 4.28
N PHE A 63 12.76 12.62 3.24
CA PHE A 63 13.32 13.69 2.41
C PHE A 63 12.52 14.99 2.41
N GLU A 64 11.40 15.07 3.14
CA GLU A 64 10.73 16.34 3.41
C GLU A 64 11.66 17.30 4.19
N PRO A 65 11.64 18.63 3.90
CA PRO A 65 10.82 19.34 2.92
C PRO A 65 11.41 19.41 1.50
N ASP A 66 12.62 18.91 1.29
CA ASP A 66 13.38 19.12 0.05
C ASP A 66 12.89 18.27 -1.14
N LEU A 67 12.18 17.18 -0.85
CA LEU A 67 11.49 16.33 -1.82
C LEU A 67 9.96 16.45 -1.67
N ALA A 68 9.30 16.97 -2.70
CA ALA A 68 7.86 16.90 -2.86
C ALA A 68 7.47 15.53 -3.43
N VAL A 69 6.85 14.68 -2.62
CA VAL A 69 6.22 13.45 -3.11
C VAL A 69 4.80 13.78 -3.58
N ILE A 70 4.45 13.45 -4.82
CA ILE A 70 3.13 13.75 -5.39
C ILE A 70 2.56 12.48 -6.00
N GLY A 71 1.38 12.07 -5.54
CA GLY A 71 0.61 10.98 -6.12
C GLY A 71 -0.28 11.48 -7.26
N VAL A 72 -0.09 10.94 -8.45
CA VAL A 72 -0.98 11.15 -9.60
C VAL A 72 -1.91 9.94 -9.70
N HIS A 73 -3.12 10.07 -9.16
CA HIS A 73 -4.11 9.02 -9.27
C HIS A 73 -4.65 8.96 -10.72
N SER A 74 -4.26 7.93 -11.44
CA SER A 74 -4.57 7.68 -12.86
C SER A 74 -5.46 6.43 -12.95
N PRO A 75 -6.79 6.57 -13.09
CA PRO A 75 -7.73 5.47 -12.89
C PRO A 75 -7.62 4.37 -13.94
N LYS A 76 -7.58 3.11 -13.49
CA LYS A 76 -7.71 1.93 -14.37
C LYS A 76 -9.17 1.60 -14.66
N LEU A 77 -10.04 1.72 -13.65
CA LEU A 77 -11.47 1.42 -13.72
C LEU A 77 -12.31 2.70 -13.71
N SER A 78 -13.49 2.65 -14.32
CA SER A 78 -14.43 3.79 -14.33
C SER A 78 -14.84 4.24 -12.92
N ALA A 79 -14.98 3.30 -11.99
CA ALA A 79 -15.35 3.55 -10.60
C ALA A 79 -14.30 4.36 -9.81
N GLU A 80 -13.04 4.37 -10.26
CA GLU A 80 -11.95 5.08 -9.59
C GLU A 80 -11.85 6.57 -10.00
N ARG A 81 -12.70 7.04 -10.93
CA ARG A 81 -12.58 8.40 -11.50
C ARG A 81 -13.08 9.52 -10.59
N THR A 82 -13.99 9.21 -9.66
CA THR A 82 -14.64 10.23 -8.84
C THR A 82 -13.73 10.72 -7.72
N ASP A 83 -13.88 11.97 -7.31
CA ASP A 83 -13.06 12.55 -6.24
C ASP A 83 -13.26 11.83 -4.92
N ASP A 84 -14.49 11.40 -4.63
CA ASP A 84 -14.79 10.59 -3.45
C ASP A 84 -14.08 9.25 -3.48
N ALA A 85 -14.00 8.57 -4.63
CA ALA A 85 -13.28 7.31 -4.74
C ALA A 85 -11.77 7.49 -4.48
N VAL A 86 -11.18 8.55 -5.03
CA VAL A 86 -9.76 8.89 -4.77
C VAL A 86 -9.56 9.24 -3.30
N ARG A 87 -10.48 10.00 -2.70
CA ARG A 87 -10.45 10.35 -1.28
C ARG A 87 -10.50 9.13 -0.38
N GLU A 88 -11.42 8.21 -0.64
CA GLU A 88 -11.51 6.93 0.09
C GLU A 88 -10.22 6.11 -0.08
N ALA A 89 -9.56 6.14 -1.24
CA ALA A 89 -8.26 5.51 -1.44
C ALA A 89 -7.14 6.19 -0.64
N VAL A 90 -7.10 7.52 -0.61
CA VAL A 90 -6.16 8.31 0.21
C VAL A 90 -6.28 7.91 1.69
N LEU A 91 -7.50 7.85 2.20
CA LEU A 91 -7.78 7.48 3.59
C LEU A 91 -7.42 6.01 3.86
N ARG A 92 -7.87 5.09 3.01
CA ARG A 92 -7.64 3.64 3.15
C ARG A 92 -6.15 3.28 3.17
N HIS A 93 -5.36 3.91 2.31
CA HIS A 93 -3.93 3.65 2.19
C HIS A 93 -3.06 4.59 3.04
N ARG A 94 -3.69 5.45 3.86
CA ARG A 94 -3.02 6.38 4.79
C ARG A 94 -1.98 7.25 4.07
N ILE A 95 -2.37 7.79 2.91
CA ILE A 95 -1.51 8.67 2.11
C ILE A 95 -1.43 10.03 2.80
N GLU A 96 -0.20 10.50 3.05
CA GLU A 96 0.09 11.73 3.80
C GLU A 96 0.69 12.84 2.91
N PHE A 97 0.91 12.55 1.63
CA PHE A 97 1.43 13.50 0.64
C PHE A 97 0.34 13.97 -0.33
N PRO A 98 0.54 15.06 -1.09
CA PRO A 98 -0.42 15.56 -2.07
C PRO A 98 -0.82 14.51 -3.11
N VAL A 99 -2.12 14.43 -3.41
CA VAL A 99 -2.65 13.56 -4.47
C VAL A 99 -3.49 14.38 -5.43
N VAL A 100 -3.24 14.22 -6.73
CA VAL A 100 -4.04 14.81 -7.81
C VAL A 100 -4.86 13.72 -8.52
N ASN A 101 -6.15 13.98 -8.73
CA ASN A 101 -7.03 13.07 -9.49
C ASN A 101 -6.90 13.34 -11.00
N ASP A 102 -6.06 12.57 -11.69
CA ASP A 102 -5.90 12.58 -13.15
C ASP A 102 -7.00 11.75 -13.84
N ARG A 103 -8.27 12.09 -13.57
CA ARG A 103 -9.46 11.32 -14.00
C ARG A 103 -9.53 11.02 -15.49
N ASP A 104 -8.97 11.91 -16.30
CA ASP A 104 -8.96 11.86 -17.76
C ASP A 104 -7.65 11.28 -18.33
N MET A 105 -6.71 10.87 -17.47
CA MET A 105 -5.39 10.35 -17.84
C MET A 105 -4.55 11.36 -18.66
N ARG A 106 -4.71 12.67 -18.39
CA ARG A 106 -4.01 13.76 -19.11
C ARG A 106 -2.54 13.80 -18.71
N LEU A 107 -2.24 13.75 -17.41
CA LEU A 107 -0.87 13.69 -16.90
C LEU A 107 -0.21 12.37 -17.29
N TRP A 108 -0.92 11.25 -17.14
CA TRP A 108 -0.45 9.93 -17.56
C TRP A 108 0.05 9.93 -19.01
N ARG A 109 -0.78 10.43 -19.94
CA ARG A 109 -0.39 10.52 -21.37
C ARG A 109 0.68 11.57 -21.61
N GLY A 110 0.56 12.74 -20.97
CA GLY A 110 1.50 13.85 -21.14
C GLY A 110 2.93 13.47 -20.73
N HIS A 111 3.09 12.66 -19.69
CA HIS A 111 4.38 12.15 -19.25
C HIS A 111 4.79 10.85 -19.96
N GLY A 112 4.00 10.34 -20.90
CA GLY A 112 4.31 9.09 -21.62
C GLY A 112 4.45 7.90 -20.68
N VAL A 113 3.56 7.80 -19.69
CA VAL A 113 3.46 6.67 -18.78
C VAL A 113 2.64 5.56 -19.45
N SER A 114 3.01 4.30 -19.24
CA SER A 114 2.36 3.15 -19.87
C SER A 114 2.12 1.97 -18.93
N ALA A 115 2.55 2.06 -17.67
CA ALA A 115 2.42 0.99 -16.70
C ALA A 115 2.22 1.53 -15.29
N TRP A 116 1.34 0.88 -14.54
CA TRP A 116 1.16 1.15 -13.12
C TRP A 116 2.01 0.19 -12.28
N PRO A 117 2.63 0.65 -11.19
CA PRO A 117 2.96 2.05 -10.90
C PRO A 117 4.16 2.54 -11.74
N THR A 118 4.28 3.86 -11.92
CA THR A 118 5.49 4.50 -12.48
C THR A 118 5.83 5.73 -11.64
N THR A 119 7.08 5.87 -11.23
CA THR A 119 7.56 7.04 -10.48
C THR A 119 8.64 7.78 -11.27
N LEU A 120 8.49 9.09 -11.38
CA LEU A 120 9.48 9.99 -11.97
C LEU A 120 10.18 10.77 -10.85
N LEU A 121 11.50 10.84 -10.91
CA LEU A 121 12.28 11.80 -10.12
C LEU A 121 12.56 13.01 -10.99
N ILE A 122 12.14 14.19 -10.53
CA ILE A 122 12.29 15.47 -11.23
C ILE A 122 13.15 16.39 -10.38
N SER A 123 14.12 17.07 -11.01
CA SER A 123 14.99 18.02 -10.32
C SER A 123 14.30 19.35 -10.02
N PRO A 124 14.85 20.18 -9.12
CA PRO A 124 14.39 21.55 -8.83
C PRO A 124 14.19 22.46 -10.04
N VAL A 125 14.92 22.20 -11.13
CA VAL A 125 14.85 22.94 -12.40
C VAL A 125 13.94 22.27 -13.45
N GLY A 126 13.10 21.30 -13.05
CA GLY A 126 12.10 20.67 -13.90
C GLY A 126 12.63 19.63 -14.88
N ARG A 127 13.76 18.96 -14.57
CA ARG A 127 14.30 17.88 -15.43
C ARG A 127 13.99 16.51 -14.84
N VAL A 128 13.47 15.59 -15.67
CA VAL A 128 13.36 14.18 -15.27
C VAL A 128 14.75 13.58 -15.16
N ILE A 129 15.13 13.17 -13.95
CA ILE A 129 16.42 12.55 -13.62
C ILE A 129 16.31 11.03 -13.68
N ALA A 130 15.17 10.47 -13.25
CA ALA A 130 14.95 9.03 -13.27
C ALA A 130 13.49 8.70 -13.56
N ARG A 131 13.27 7.51 -14.12
CA ARG A 131 11.97 6.86 -14.28
C ARG A 131 12.09 5.43 -13.76
N VAL A 132 11.26 5.08 -12.78
CA VAL A 132 11.15 3.73 -12.23
C VAL A 132 9.76 3.19 -12.54
N VAL A 133 9.70 2.04 -13.19
CA VAL A 133 8.45 1.34 -13.52
C VAL A 133 8.35 0.11 -12.62
N GLY A 134 7.21 -0.06 -11.95
CA GLY A 134 7.01 -1.14 -10.99
C GLY A 134 7.36 -0.74 -9.55
N GLU A 135 7.65 -1.74 -8.73
CA GLU A 135 7.80 -1.64 -7.28
C GLU A 135 9.25 -1.45 -6.81
N GLY A 136 9.46 -1.37 -5.49
CA GLY A 136 10.79 -1.24 -4.89
C GLY A 136 11.42 0.13 -5.09
N ILE A 137 10.58 1.16 -5.28
CA ILE A 137 11.03 2.49 -5.66
C ILE A 137 11.86 3.17 -4.58
N PHE A 138 11.68 2.80 -3.30
CA PHE A 138 12.49 3.38 -2.22
C PHE A 138 13.96 3.03 -2.44
N ALA A 139 14.27 1.75 -2.60
CA ALA A 139 15.64 1.30 -2.85
C ALA A 139 16.19 1.84 -4.18
N ALA A 140 15.35 1.89 -5.22
CA ALA A 140 15.76 2.35 -6.55
C ALA A 140 16.09 3.85 -6.61
N LEU A 141 15.42 4.69 -5.81
CA LEU A 141 15.57 6.15 -5.88
C LEU A 141 16.38 6.75 -4.72
N HIS A 142 16.52 6.06 -3.58
CA HIS A 142 17.09 6.63 -2.35
C HIS A 142 18.44 7.33 -2.57
N ASP A 143 19.43 6.61 -3.10
CA ASP A 143 20.79 7.16 -3.26
C ASP A 143 20.83 8.27 -4.32
N GLY A 144 20.03 8.11 -5.40
CA GLY A 144 19.88 9.14 -6.43
C GLY A 144 19.24 10.43 -5.90
N ILE A 145 18.28 10.34 -4.97
CA ILE A 145 17.70 11.50 -4.29
C ILE A 145 18.74 12.15 -3.39
N VAL A 146 19.49 11.37 -2.59
CA VAL A 146 20.56 11.88 -1.72
C VAL A 146 21.57 12.69 -2.52
N ASP A 147 22.04 12.16 -3.65
CA ASP A 147 23.03 12.83 -4.49
C ASP A 147 22.45 14.08 -5.18
N LEU A 148 21.21 14.00 -5.71
CA LEU A 148 20.51 15.13 -6.31
C LEU A 148 20.38 16.29 -5.33
N LEU A 149 19.89 16.03 -4.11
CA LEU A 149 19.68 17.05 -3.09
C LEU A 149 21.03 17.66 -2.65
N ARG A 150 22.07 16.84 -2.49
CA ARG A 150 23.42 17.33 -2.15
C ARG A 150 23.96 18.29 -3.20
N ASP A 151 23.78 17.97 -4.49
CA ASP A 151 24.29 18.81 -5.57
C ASP A 151 23.49 20.10 -5.74
N CYS A 152 22.15 20.04 -5.63
CA CYS A 152 21.30 21.22 -5.68
C CYS A 152 21.52 22.16 -4.48
N ALA A 153 21.80 21.61 -3.28
CA ALA A 153 22.14 22.42 -2.10
C ALA A 153 23.43 23.25 -2.32
N ARG A 154 24.44 22.68 -2.97
CA ARG A 154 25.68 23.41 -3.33
C ARG A 154 25.43 24.51 -4.36
N GLY A 155 24.44 24.32 -5.23
CA GLY A 155 24.05 25.29 -6.26
C GLY A 155 23.14 26.42 -5.75
N GLY A 156 22.58 26.30 -4.53
CA GLY A 156 21.57 27.23 -4.01
C GLY A 156 20.22 27.11 -4.73
N GLU A 157 19.93 25.94 -5.29
CA GLU A 157 18.73 25.69 -6.11
C GLU A 157 17.55 25.12 -5.31
N LEU A 158 17.74 24.80 -4.02
CA LEU A 158 16.73 24.16 -3.19
C LEU A 158 15.84 25.16 -2.45
N ASP A 159 14.53 24.94 -2.55
CA ASP A 159 13.53 25.54 -1.69
C ASP A 159 13.20 24.60 -0.52
N HIS A 160 13.48 25.07 0.69
CA HIS A 160 13.32 24.34 1.96
C HIS A 160 11.97 24.60 2.64
N GLU A 161 11.05 25.36 2.03
CA GLU A 161 9.73 25.61 2.63
C GLU A 161 8.85 24.34 2.60
N PRO A 162 8.27 23.88 3.72
CA PRO A 162 7.37 22.74 3.70
C PRO A 162 6.13 23.01 2.83
N LEU A 163 5.61 21.96 2.19
CA LEU A 163 4.34 22.09 1.48
C LEU A 163 3.20 22.36 2.48
N PRO A 164 2.23 23.23 2.16
CA PRO A 164 1.12 23.56 3.05
C PRO A 164 0.07 22.43 3.07
N LEU A 165 0.42 21.29 3.67
CA LEU A 165 -0.43 20.11 3.71
C LEU A 165 -1.73 20.36 4.51
N ARG A 166 -2.81 19.72 4.04
CA ARG A 166 -4.13 19.65 4.69
C ARG A 166 -4.68 18.26 4.51
N LEU A 167 -4.35 17.35 5.43
CA LEU A 167 -4.61 15.94 5.22
C LEU A 167 -6.10 15.62 5.32
N GLU A 168 -6.58 14.75 4.42
CA GLU A 168 -7.97 14.31 4.43
C GLU A 168 -8.33 13.56 5.72
N ARG A 169 -7.37 12.86 6.32
CA ARG A 169 -7.57 12.11 7.58
C ARG A 169 -7.92 13.02 8.76
N ASP A 170 -7.44 14.26 8.77
CA ASP A 170 -7.64 15.18 9.90
C ASP A 170 -9.09 15.70 9.93
N ARG A 171 -9.83 15.50 8.84
CA ARG A 171 -11.25 15.85 8.70
C ARG A 171 -12.18 14.67 8.97
N GLU A 172 -11.65 13.45 9.13
CA GLU A 172 -12.46 12.26 9.34
C GLU A 172 -12.91 12.13 10.80
N PRO A 173 -14.19 11.83 11.05
CA PRO A 173 -14.63 11.48 12.40
C PRO A 173 -14.03 10.13 12.81
N VAL A 174 -13.78 9.98 14.11
CA VAL A 174 -13.43 8.67 14.67
C VAL A 174 -14.65 7.74 14.55
N ARG A 175 -14.45 6.56 13.95
CA ARG A 175 -15.50 5.54 13.74
C ARG A 175 -15.17 4.27 14.52
N PRO A 176 -16.16 3.45 14.92
CA PRO A 176 -15.89 2.15 15.55
C PRO A 176 -15.13 1.18 14.65
N LEU A 177 -15.43 1.19 13.35
CA LEU A 177 -14.74 0.44 12.30
C LEU A 177 -14.17 1.41 11.27
N CYS A 178 -13.02 1.07 10.70
CA CYS A 178 -12.33 1.83 9.67
C CYS A 178 -11.91 0.88 8.56
N PHE A 179 -12.49 1.07 7.36
CA PHE A 179 -12.22 0.24 6.17
C PHE A 179 -12.17 -1.29 6.42
N PRO A 180 -13.17 -1.90 7.09
CA PRO A 180 -13.12 -3.33 7.36
C PRO A 180 -13.11 -4.14 6.05
N ALA A 181 -12.15 -5.05 5.89
CA ALA A 181 -11.94 -5.78 4.63
C ALA A 181 -12.31 -7.26 4.69
N GLY A 182 -12.58 -7.82 5.88
CA GLY A 182 -12.93 -9.22 6.07
C GLY A 182 -13.97 -9.40 7.17
N ILE A 183 -14.88 -10.35 6.97
CA ILE A 183 -15.88 -10.77 7.95
C ILE A 183 -16.07 -12.29 7.87
N LEU A 184 -16.11 -12.96 9.01
CA LEU A 184 -16.39 -14.39 9.12
C LEU A 184 -17.45 -14.60 10.22
N ALA A 185 -18.50 -15.34 9.90
CA ALA A 185 -19.54 -15.70 10.85
C ALA A 185 -19.35 -17.14 11.33
N ASP A 186 -19.33 -17.33 12.65
CA ASP A 186 -19.33 -18.63 13.31
C ASP A 186 -20.69 -18.86 13.96
N GLU A 187 -21.55 -19.60 13.26
CA GLU A 187 -22.91 -19.91 13.69
C GLU A 187 -22.92 -20.73 14.99
N ALA A 188 -21.96 -21.64 15.17
CA ALA A 188 -21.94 -22.53 16.34
C ALA A 188 -21.71 -21.75 17.64
N SER A 189 -20.90 -20.69 17.60
CA SER A 189 -20.65 -19.82 18.76
C SER A 189 -21.41 -18.48 18.73
N GLN A 190 -22.17 -18.20 17.68
CA GLN A 190 -22.90 -16.93 17.45
C GLN A 190 -21.98 -15.70 17.48
N ARG A 191 -20.78 -15.83 16.89
CA ARG A 191 -19.77 -14.76 16.82
C ARG A 191 -19.46 -14.35 15.39
N LEU A 192 -19.21 -13.05 15.20
CA LEU A 192 -18.58 -12.47 14.02
C LEU A 192 -17.13 -12.15 14.32
N PHE A 193 -16.26 -12.46 13.38
CA PHE A 193 -14.87 -12.00 13.37
C PHE A 193 -14.72 -11.00 12.23
N ILE A 194 -14.24 -9.80 12.54
CA ILE A 194 -14.14 -8.70 11.60
C ILE A 194 -12.69 -8.23 11.56
N SER A 195 -12.12 -8.15 10.37
CA SER A 195 -10.85 -7.49 10.14
C SER A 195 -11.07 -5.99 10.01
N ASP A 196 -10.80 -5.26 11.08
CA ASP A 196 -10.91 -3.80 11.14
C ASP A 196 -9.63 -3.19 10.57
N THR A 197 -9.44 -3.39 9.25
CA THR A 197 -8.18 -3.20 8.52
C THR A 197 -7.58 -1.81 8.70
N GLY A 198 -8.41 -0.76 8.67
CA GLY A 198 -7.98 0.63 8.83
C GLY A 198 -7.51 0.98 10.25
N HIS A 199 -7.89 0.18 11.25
CA HIS A 199 -7.39 0.26 12.62
C HIS A 199 -6.36 -0.81 12.96
N ASP A 200 -5.85 -1.57 11.99
CA ASP A 200 -4.81 -2.59 12.18
C ASP A 200 -5.10 -3.58 13.33
N ARG A 201 -6.37 -4.01 13.45
CA ARG A 201 -6.84 -4.88 14.53
C ARG A 201 -7.96 -5.83 14.08
N MET A 202 -8.30 -6.78 14.94
CA MET A 202 -9.44 -7.68 14.78
C MET A 202 -10.53 -7.35 15.80
N ILE A 203 -11.79 -7.55 15.41
CA ILE A 203 -12.96 -7.40 16.29
C ILE A 203 -13.70 -8.74 16.37
N ILE A 204 -14.04 -9.15 17.59
CA ILE A 204 -15.02 -10.22 17.82
C ILE A 204 -16.31 -9.54 18.26
N ALA A 205 -17.42 -9.84 17.60
CA ALA A 205 -18.74 -9.32 17.93
C ALA A 205 -19.79 -10.44 17.99
N SER A 206 -20.92 -10.22 18.64
CA SER A 206 -22.11 -11.07 18.48
C SER A 206 -22.93 -10.64 17.27
N PHE A 207 -23.88 -11.48 16.85
CA PHE A 207 -24.74 -11.23 15.68
C PHE A 207 -25.68 -10.01 15.83
N ASP A 208 -25.92 -9.57 17.06
CA ASP A 208 -26.65 -8.33 17.37
C ASP A 208 -25.77 -7.07 17.33
N GLY A 209 -24.48 -7.21 16.99
CA GLY A 209 -23.54 -6.10 16.84
C GLY A 209 -22.81 -5.68 18.12
N ARG A 210 -23.00 -6.36 19.26
CA ARG A 210 -22.23 -6.08 20.47
C ARG A 210 -20.78 -6.56 20.29
N VAL A 211 -19.82 -5.66 20.51
CA VAL A 211 -18.40 -6.00 20.55
C VAL A 211 -18.10 -6.84 21.79
N LEU A 212 -17.54 -8.03 21.57
CA LEU A 212 -17.16 -9.00 22.60
C LEU A 212 -15.66 -8.91 22.92
N ASP A 213 -14.83 -8.61 21.93
CA ASP A 213 -13.39 -8.50 22.10
C ASP A 213 -12.75 -7.62 21.01
N VAL A 214 -11.59 -7.06 21.33
CA VAL A 214 -10.71 -6.33 20.39
C VAL A 214 -9.32 -6.92 20.51
N ILE A 215 -8.77 -7.37 19.39
CA ILE A 215 -7.46 -8.03 19.34
C ILE A 215 -6.52 -7.14 18.55
N GLY A 216 -5.47 -6.70 19.21
CA GLY A 216 -4.47 -5.78 18.70
C GLY A 216 -4.58 -4.38 19.31
N ASP A 217 -3.43 -3.75 19.54
CA ASP A 217 -3.35 -2.41 20.15
C ASP A 217 -3.67 -1.27 19.16
N GLY A 218 -3.95 -1.60 17.89
CA GLY A 218 -4.23 -0.68 16.80
C GLY A 218 -3.00 0.00 16.20
N THR A 219 -1.79 -0.35 16.64
CA THR A 219 -0.54 0.13 16.07
C THR A 219 -0.04 -0.85 14.99
N PRO A 220 0.22 -0.39 13.76
CA PRO A 220 0.64 -1.28 12.69
C PRO A 220 2.01 -1.95 12.96
N GLY A 221 2.03 -3.26 13.12
CA GLY A 221 3.21 -4.06 13.44
C GLY A 221 2.95 -5.55 13.36
N MET A 222 3.95 -6.39 13.69
CA MET A 222 3.89 -7.86 13.60
C MET A 222 4.18 -8.53 14.94
N GLU A 223 3.83 -7.87 16.04
CA GLU A 223 4.06 -8.39 17.39
C GLU A 223 3.10 -9.55 17.68
N ASP A 224 3.65 -10.69 18.11
CA ASP A 224 2.91 -11.86 18.60
C ASP A 224 2.64 -11.74 20.11
N GLY A 225 1.82 -12.63 20.67
CA GLY A 225 1.56 -12.70 22.12
C GLY A 225 0.09 -12.54 22.48
N GLU A 226 -0.18 -12.02 23.68
CA GLU A 226 -1.55 -11.82 24.17
C GLU A 226 -2.36 -10.90 23.25
N PHE A 227 -3.67 -11.15 23.14
CA PHE A 227 -4.57 -10.37 22.29
C PHE A 227 -4.46 -8.85 22.44
N ALA A 228 -4.21 -8.35 23.66
CA ALA A 228 -4.11 -6.91 23.93
C ALA A 228 -2.79 -6.26 23.48
N ARG A 229 -1.74 -7.05 23.20
CA ARG A 229 -0.40 -6.57 22.82
C ARG A 229 -0.02 -6.93 21.40
N ALA A 230 -0.67 -7.95 20.83
CA ALA A 230 -0.43 -8.34 19.46
C ALA A 230 -0.59 -7.15 18.50
N ARG A 231 0.11 -7.19 17.38
CA ARG A 231 -0.02 -6.16 16.34
C ARG A 231 -0.23 -6.81 14.99
N PHE A 232 -1.08 -6.17 14.20
CA PHE A 232 -1.35 -6.52 12.81
C PHE A 232 -0.97 -5.33 11.93
N ARG A 233 -0.99 -5.53 10.62
CA ARG A 233 -0.86 -4.46 9.65
C ARG A 233 -1.78 -4.75 8.47
N GLU A 234 -2.87 -4.00 8.41
CA GLU A 234 -3.93 -4.16 7.42
C GLU A 234 -4.43 -5.62 7.30
N PRO A 235 -4.92 -6.24 8.40
CA PRO A 235 -5.47 -7.60 8.35
C PRO A 235 -6.68 -7.67 7.41
N ARG A 236 -6.87 -8.81 6.73
CA ARG A 236 -7.92 -9.00 5.71
C ARG A 236 -8.70 -10.29 5.88
N GLY A 237 -8.52 -11.28 5.02
CA GLY A 237 -9.36 -12.47 5.06
C GLY A 237 -9.07 -13.40 6.23
N LEU A 238 -10.04 -14.27 6.47
CA LEU A 238 -10.21 -15.01 7.71
C LEU A 238 -10.61 -16.45 7.42
N ALA A 239 -10.09 -17.38 8.21
CA ALA A 239 -10.56 -18.77 8.23
C ALA A 239 -10.60 -19.28 9.68
N LEU A 240 -11.59 -20.10 10.04
CA LEU A 240 -11.77 -20.59 11.40
C LEU A 240 -11.73 -22.11 11.44
N ASP A 241 -11.03 -22.66 12.43
CA ASP A 241 -11.01 -24.08 12.79
C ASP A 241 -11.12 -24.26 14.31
N GLY A 242 -12.32 -24.54 14.80
CA GLY A 242 -12.59 -24.63 16.24
C GLY A 242 -12.18 -23.35 16.99
N ASN A 243 -11.10 -23.44 17.77
CA ASN A 243 -10.55 -22.30 18.52
C ASN A 243 -9.42 -21.55 17.80
N ALA A 244 -9.03 -21.96 16.59
CA ALA A 244 -7.99 -21.31 15.81
C ALA A 244 -8.59 -20.42 14.72
N LEU A 245 -8.43 -19.10 14.84
CA LEU A 245 -8.76 -18.15 13.80
C LEU A 245 -7.48 -17.77 13.04
N TYR A 246 -7.45 -18.06 11.75
CA TYR A 246 -6.37 -17.68 10.84
C TYR A 246 -6.68 -16.32 10.21
N VAL A 247 -5.67 -15.47 10.10
CA VAL A 247 -5.78 -14.11 9.59
C VAL A 247 -4.72 -13.89 8.52
N ALA A 248 -5.14 -13.42 7.34
CA ALA A 248 -4.25 -12.87 6.34
C ALA A 248 -3.81 -11.46 6.77
N ASP A 249 -2.62 -11.37 7.34
CA ASP A 249 -2.04 -10.11 7.82
C ASP A 249 -1.26 -9.45 6.68
N ARG A 250 -2.04 -8.94 5.72
CA ARG A 250 -1.60 -8.54 4.38
C ARG A 250 -0.40 -7.61 4.40
N GLY A 251 -0.41 -6.60 5.27
CA GLY A 251 0.64 -5.59 5.35
C GLY A 251 1.93 -6.05 6.00
N ASN A 252 1.88 -7.13 6.77
CA ASN A 252 3.07 -7.79 7.27
C ASN A 252 3.55 -8.92 6.35
N HIS A 253 2.81 -9.22 5.27
CA HIS A 253 3.11 -10.34 4.39
C HIS A 253 3.19 -11.65 5.19
N ALA A 254 2.21 -11.88 6.07
CA ALA A 254 2.21 -12.98 7.01
C ALA A 254 0.82 -13.60 7.20
N ILE A 255 0.79 -14.86 7.65
CA ILE A 255 -0.42 -15.51 8.16
C ILE A 255 -0.29 -15.63 9.68
N ARG A 256 -1.33 -15.16 10.38
CA ARG A 256 -1.39 -15.17 11.85
C ARG A 256 -2.43 -16.19 12.30
N ARG A 257 -2.17 -16.88 13.41
CA ARG A 257 -3.11 -17.76 14.11
C ARG A 257 -3.47 -17.15 15.45
N LEU A 258 -4.76 -16.94 15.67
CA LEU A 258 -5.35 -16.46 16.91
C LEU A 258 -5.96 -17.67 17.62
N ASP A 259 -5.43 -17.99 18.79
CA ASP A 259 -5.97 -19.02 19.65
C ASP A 259 -7.03 -18.40 20.57
N LEU A 260 -8.30 -18.66 20.28
CA LEU A 260 -9.45 -18.05 20.95
C LEU A 260 -9.62 -18.52 22.40
N GLN A 261 -9.02 -19.66 22.75
CA GLN A 261 -9.11 -20.22 24.11
C GLN A 261 -8.02 -19.64 25.01
N SER A 262 -6.77 -19.67 24.55
CA SER A 262 -5.62 -19.13 25.31
C SER A 262 -5.45 -17.62 25.15
N ARG A 263 -6.15 -16.99 24.19
CA ARG A 263 -6.08 -15.56 23.86
C ARG A 263 -4.69 -15.12 23.39
N MET A 264 -4.07 -15.95 22.55
CA MET A 264 -2.72 -15.75 22.02
C MET A 264 -2.71 -15.63 20.51
N VAL A 265 -1.84 -14.75 20.00
CA VAL A 265 -1.53 -14.57 18.57
C VAL A 265 -0.14 -15.13 18.30
N ALA A 266 -0.02 -15.89 17.21
CA ALA A 266 1.26 -16.38 16.70
C ALA A 266 1.34 -16.18 15.18
N THR A 267 2.54 -15.91 14.69
CA THR A 267 2.85 -15.98 13.26
C THR A 267 3.09 -17.43 12.86
N ILE A 268 2.38 -17.91 11.84
CA ILE A 268 2.53 -19.30 11.35
C ILE A 268 3.12 -19.37 9.93
N ALA A 269 3.06 -18.29 9.16
CA ALA A 269 3.70 -18.21 7.85
C ALA A 269 4.13 -16.78 7.53
N GLY A 270 5.19 -16.62 6.74
CA GLY A 270 5.73 -15.33 6.35
C GLY A 270 6.77 -14.77 7.32
N VAL A 271 7.71 -13.99 6.76
CA VAL A 271 8.88 -13.46 7.49
C VAL A 271 8.81 -11.95 7.75
N GLY A 272 7.63 -11.34 7.59
CA GLY A 272 7.44 -9.91 7.92
C GLY A 272 7.87 -8.93 6.83
N ARG A 273 8.12 -9.39 5.60
CA ARG A 273 8.49 -8.54 4.46
C ARG A 273 7.88 -9.07 3.17
N GLN A 274 7.75 -8.17 2.20
CA GLN A 274 7.33 -8.51 0.86
C GLN A 274 8.37 -9.38 0.16
N ALA A 275 7.92 -10.45 -0.50
CA ALA A 275 8.77 -11.28 -1.35
C ALA A 275 9.42 -10.44 -2.47
N PRO A 276 10.75 -10.52 -2.66
CA PRO A 276 11.48 -9.69 -3.63
C PRO A 276 11.33 -10.17 -5.09
N GLY A 277 10.54 -11.22 -5.33
CA GLY A 277 10.38 -11.82 -6.65
C GLY A 277 9.49 -13.06 -6.61
N ILE A 278 9.85 -14.06 -7.43
CA ILE A 278 9.13 -15.34 -7.46
C ILE A 278 9.25 -16.02 -6.10
N MET A 279 8.11 -16.27 -5.48
CA MET A 279 8.02 -17.01 -4.24
C MET A 279 8.28 -18.50 -4.49
N THR A 280 8.99 -19.17 -3.57
CA THR A 280 9.34 -20.59 -3.66
C THR A 280 8.66 -21.38 -2.55
N ALA A 281 8.31 -22.64 -2.84
CA ALA A 281 7.81 -23.55 -1.82
C ALA A 281 8.84 -23.77 -0.71
N GLY A 282 8.37 -24.06 0.50
CA GLY A 282 9.23 -24.29 1.66
C GLY A 282 8.47 -24.26 2.98
N GLN A 283 9.24 -24.21 4.07
CA GLN A 283 8.71 -24.13 5.43
C GLN A 283 8.07 -22.76 5.68
N ALA A 284 6.83 -22.76 6.16
CA ALA A 284 5.97 -21.60 6.26
C ALA A 284 6.61 -20.41 6.99
N ALA A 285 7.31 -20.68 8.10
CA ALA A 285 8.00 -19.68 8.91
C ALA A 285 9.22 -19.03 8.21
N SER A 286 9.67 -19.58 7.08
CA SER A 286 10.84 -19.10 6.32
C SER A 286 10.49 -18.61 4.91
N THR A 287 9.25 -18.84 4.46
CA THR A 287 8.79 -18.47 3.13
C THR A 287 8.38 -17.00 3.10
N ASP A 288 9.01 -16.19 2.23
CA ASP A 288 8.58 -14.82 1.96
C ASP A 288 7.20 -14.82 1.28
N LEU A 289 6.25 -14.02 1.78
CA LEU A 289 4.91 -13.91 1.17
C LEU A 289 4.72 -12.59 0.43
N ASN A 290 3.69 -12.54 -0.42
CA ASN A 290 3.38 -11.34 -1.18
C ASN A 290 1.88 -10.99 -1.10
N SER A 291 1.54 -10.20 -0.08
CA SER A 291 0.20 -9.68 0.18
C SER A 291 -0.87 -10.78 0.21
N PRO A 292 -0.84 -11.69 1.21
CA PRO A 292 -1.94 -12.62 1.45
C PRO A 292 -3.23 -11.82 1.67
N TRP A 293 -4.29 -12.16 0.95
CA TRP A 293 -5.49 -11.33 0.88
C TRP A 293 -6.68 -11.98 1.54
N ASP A 294 -6.93 -13.24 1.22
CA ASP A 294 -8.04 -14.03 1.71
C ASP A 294 -7.65 -15.49 1.96
N LEU A 295 -8.37 -16.12 2.89
CA LEU A 295 -8.08 -17.45 3.41
C LEU A 295 -9.30 -18.36 3.28
N THR A 296 -9.07 -19.62 2.95
CA THR A 296 -10.08 -20.66 3.16
C THR A 296 -9.43 -21.94 3.64
N LEU A 297 -10.12 -22.67 4.50
CA LEU A 297 -9.60 -23.89 5.12
C LEU A 297 -10.42 -25.09 4.65
N THR A 298 -9.71 -26.17 4.29
CA THR A 298 -10.32 -27.48 4.11
C THR A 298 -9.42 -28.54 4.72
N GLU A 299 -9.99 -29.36 5.59
CA GLU A 299 -9.24 -30.35 6.38
C GLU A 299 -8.08 -29.68 7.14
N HIS A 300 -6.83 -30.06 6.83
CA HIS A 300 -5.59 -29.55 7.42
C HIS A 300 -4.88 -28.54 6.50
N ARG A 301 -5.55 -28.05 5.45
CA ARG A 301 -4.93 -27.21 4.40
C ARG A 301 -5.56 -25.85 4.35
N LEU A 302 -4.75 -24.83 4.61
CA LEU A 302 -5.11 -23.43 4.48
C LEU A 302 -4.73 -22.94 3.08
N TYR A 303 -5.73 -22.60 2.29
CA TYR A 303 -5.56 -21.97 0.98
C TYR A 303 -5.53 -20.46 1.14
N ILE A 304 -4.59 -19.84 0.46
CA ILE A 304 -4.26 -18.43 0.60
C ILE A 304 -4.28 -17.78 -0.77
N THR A 305 -5.09 -16.74 -0.95
CA THR A 305 -5.03 -15.89 -2.14
C THR A 305 -3.86 -14.91 -2.01
N MET A 306 -2.80 -15.12 -2.79
CA MET A 306 -1.62 -14.25 -2.81
C MET A 306 -1.79 -13.17 -3.88
N ALA A 307 -2.43 -12.06 -3.48
CA ALA A 307 -2.75 -10.97 -4.41
C ALA A 307 -1.49 -10.39 -5.07
N GLY A 308 -0.38 -10.26 -4.34
CA GLY A 308 0.85 -9.69 -4.88
C GLY A 308 1.61 -10.62 -5.84
N ALA A 309 1.37 -11.93 -5.76
CA ALA A 309 2.01 -12.94 -6.62
C ALA A 309 1.11 -13.46 -7.75
N HIS A 310 -0.17 -13.05 -7.79
CA HIS A 310 -1.18 -13.55 -8.75
C HIS A 310 -1.43 -15.06 -8.64
N GLN A 311 -1.35 -15.60 -7.43
CA GLN A 311 -1.37 -17.04 -7.18
C GLN A 311 -2.31 -17.44 -6.04
N ILE A 312 -2.75 -18.70 -6.07
CA ILE A 312 -3.28 -19.39 -4.90
C ILE A 312 -2.14 -20.22 -4.32
N TRP A 313 -1.91 -20.07 -3.02
CA TRP A 313 -0.95 -20.86 -2.26
C TRP A 313 -1.68 -21.77 -1.30
N ARG A 314 -1.03 -22.86 -0.91
CA ARG A 314 -1.53 -23.78 0.10
C ARG A 314 -0.49 -23.94 1.19
N LEU A 315 -0.93 -23.89 2.44
CA LEU A 315 -0.18 -24.24 3.65
C LEU A 315 -0.80 -25.50 4.26
N ASP A 316 0.02 -26.52 4.48
CA ASP A 316 -0.34 -27.70 5.26
C ASP A 316 -0.06 -27.44 6.74
N LEU A 317 -1.11 -27.44 7.56
CA LEU A 317 -1.04 -27.10 8.99
C LEU A 317 -0.47 -28.25 9.85
N GLN A 318 -0.22 -29.43 9.28
CA GLN A 318 0.41 -30.56 9.99
C GLN A 318 1.91 -30.60 9.77
N THR A 319 2.38 -30.21 8.59
CA THR A 319 3.80 -30.26 8.20
C THR A 319 4.49 -28.90 8.18
N ASP A 320 3.73 -27.81 8.30
CA ASP A 320 4.17 -26.43 8.11
C ASP A 320 4.81 -26.17 6.74
N GLU A 321 4.48 -27.00 5.74
CA GLU A 321 4.94 -26.82 4.37
C GLU A 321 3.95 -25.97 3.58
N MET A 322 4.47 -25.05 2.78
CA MET A 322 3.66 -24.24 1.87
C MET A 322 4.24 -24.16 0.47
N GLU A 323 3.34 -24.08 -0.50
CA GLU A 323 3.70 -24.11 -1.92
C GLU A 323 2.63 -23.40 -2.79
N PRO A 324 3.00 -23.00 -4.02
CA PRO A 324 2.03 -22.59 -5.02
C PRO A 324 1.06 -23.73 -5.32
N PHE A 325 -0.23 -23.45 -5.32
CA PHE A 325 -1.29 -24.39 -5.67
C PHE A 325 -1.84 -24.14 -7.07
N ALA A 326 -2.05 -22.87 -7.44
CA ALA A 326 -2.56 -22.46 -8.75
C ALA A 326 -2.12 -21.03 -9.12
N GLY A 327 -2.17 -20.71 -10.41
CA GLY A 327 -1.85 -19.38 -10.95
C GLY A 327 -0.39 -19.23 -11.40
N GLY A 328 -0.18 -18.37 -12.39
CA GLY A 328 1.14 -18.01 -12.90
C GLY A 328 1.71 -16.77 -12.21
N THR A 329 3.02 -16.56 -12.33
CA THR A 329 3.71 -15.38 -11.77
C THR A 329 3.49 -14.11 -12.60
N MET A 330 2.97 -14.24 -13.83
CA MET A 330 2.65 -13.13 -14.72
C MET A 330 1.14 -12.89 -14.74
N PRO A 331 0.68 -11.62 -14.61
CA PRO A 331 -0.72 -11.29 -14.82
C PRO A 331 -1.14 -11.68 -16.24
N GLY A 332 -2.12 -12.56 -16.37
CA GLY A 332 -2.62 -13.01 -17.66
C GLY A 332 -3.96 -13.72 -17.53
N LEU A 333 -4.79 -13.61 -18.56
CA LEU A 333 -6.01 -14.39 -18.72
C LEU A 333 -5.66 -15.65 -19.52
N VAL A 334 -4.83 -16.51 -18.94
CA VAL A 334 -4.59 -17.84 -19.48
C VAL A 334 -5.34 -18.78 -18.56
N ASP A 335 -6.31 -19.53 -19.11
CA ASP A 335 -6.95 -20.60 -18.36
C ASP A 335 -5.84 -21.54 -17.89
N GLY A 336 -5.72 -21.69 -16.57
CA GLY A 336 -4.66 -22.48 -15.93
C GLY A 336 -4.59 -23.91 -16.43
#